data_AF-A0A3A9GWG1-F1
#
_entry.id   AF-A0A3A9GWG1-F1
#
_cell.length_a   1.000
_cell.length_b   1.000
_cell.length_c   1.000
_cell.angle_alpha   90.00
_cell.angle_beta   90.00
_cell.angle_gamma   90.00
#
_symmetry.space_group_name_H-M   'P 1'
#
loop_
_entity.id
_entity.type
_entity.pdbx_description
1 polymer ?
#
loop_
_entity_poly.entity_id
_entity_poly.type
_entity_poly.pdbx_seq_one_letter_code
_entity_poly.pdbx_strand_id
1 'polypeptide(L)'
;MGKYIPKFDKDDQELLILDTIFNVEGCLEYAIKHNMNVLFTDTTSTSSVKVMMEFQKRGFIHKLYEKPSYAPDGIELESKIMCLFEKAK
;
A
#
# COMPACT_ATOMS: atom_id res chain seq x y z
N MET A 1 1.28 22.90 1.38
CA MET A 1 1.30 21.42 1.33
C MET A 1 2.31 20.93 2.36
N GLY A 2 1.91 20.04 3.28
CA GLY A 2 2.87 19.40 4.19
C GLY A 2 3.78 18.44 3.44
N LYS A 3 5.02 18.28 3.89
CA LYS A 3 5.96 17.28 3.35
C LYS A 3 5.40 15.89 3.63
N TYR A 4 5.43 15.00 2.63
CA TYR A 4 5.07 13.59 2.83
C TYR A 4 5.96 12.95 3.90
N ILE A 5 5.34 12.21 4.83
CA ILE A 5 6.03 11.46 5.88
C ILE A 5 5.83 9.97 5.56
N PRO A 6 6.92 9.23 5.22
CA PRO A 6 6.81 7.81 4.90
C PRO A 6 6.42 7.00 6.15
N LYS A 7 5.62 5.96 5.93
CA LYS A 7 5.26 4.97 6.95
C LYS A 7 5.81 3.63 6.50
N PHE A 8 6.40 2.88 7.42
CA PHE A 8 6.98 1.58 7.13
C PHE A 8 6.22 0.48 7.86
N ASP A 9 6.29 -0.74 7.35
CA ASP A 9 5.79 -1.90 8.06
C ASP A 9 6.59 -2.07 9.37
N LYS A 10 5.93 -2.62 10.40
CA LYS A 10 6.57 -2.79 11.72
C LYS A 10 7.63 -3.87 11.71
N ASP A 11 7.42 -4.89 10.88
CA ASP A 11 8.25 -6.09 10.80
C ASP A 11 9.21 -6.02 9.59
N ASP A 12 8.92 -5.18 8.60
CA ASP A 12 9.74 -4.96 7.41
C ASP A 12 9.97 -3.46 7.09
N GLN A 13 11.15 -2.94 7.42
CA GLN A 13 11.51 -1.54 7.12
C GLN A 13 11.77 -1.27 5.64
N GLU A 14 11.88 -2.30 4.80
CA GLU A 14 11.99 -2.16 3.34
C GLU A 14 10.60 -2.08 2.65
N LEU A 15 9.52 -2.23 3.42
CA LEU A 15 8.15 -2.15 2.96
C LEU A 15 7.49 -0.84 3.38
N LEU A 16 7.17 -0.01 2.39
CA LEU A 16 6.47 1.25 2.60
C LEU A 16 4.96 0.99 2.71
N ILE A 17 4.28 1.64 3.64
CA ILE A 17 2.84 1.53 3.85
C ILE A 17 2.11 2.72 3.23
N LEU A 18 1.17 2.42 2.35
CA LEU A 18 0.16 3.35 1.89
C LEU A 18 -1.17 3.01 2.57
N ASP A 19 -1.47 3.70 3.66
CA ASP A 19 -2.69 3.47 4.45
C ASP A 19 -3.82 4.44 4.14
N THR A 20 -3.63 5.34 3.18
CA THR A 20 -4.63 6.32 2.77
C THR A 20 -4.39 6.79 1.34
N ILE A 21 -5.47 6.94 0.57
CA ILE A 21 -5.43 7.45 -0.80
C ILE A 21 -4.91 8.89 -0.92
N PHE A 22 -4.93 9.70 0.15
CA PHE A 22 -4.49 11.09 0.10
C PHE A 22 -2.98 11.25 -0.04
N ASN A 23 -2.22 10.20 0.28
CA ASN A 23 -0.76 10.22 0.28
C ASN A 23 -0.13 9.51 -0.93
N VAL A 24 -0.95 9.11 -1.92
CA VAL A 24 -0.51 8.29 -3.07
C VAL A 24 0.67 8.91 -3.81
N GLU A 25 0.61 10.20 -4.14
CA GLU A 25 1.65 10.88 -4.91
C GLU A 25 2.99 10.88 -4.16
N GLY A 26 3.01 11.35 -2.91
CA GLY A 26 4.23 11.37 -2.09
C GLY A 26 4.78 9.97 -1.80
N CYS A 27 3.90 8.99 -1.59
CA CYS A 27 4.28 7.59 -1.39
C CYS A 27 4.94 6.99 -2.63
N LEU A 28 4.35 7.20 -3.82
CA LEU A 28 4.86 6.72 -5.09
C LEU A 28 6.22 7.34 -5.42
N GLU A 29 6.37 8.65 -5.26
CA GLU A 29 7.66 9.34 -5.49
C GLU A 29 8.75 8.82 -4.55
N TYR A 30 8.41 8.62 -3.28
CA TYR A 30 9.35 8.08 -2.29
C TYR A 30 9.76 6.65 -2.65
N ALA A 31 8.79 5.79 -2.99
CA ALA A 31 9.03 4.40 -3.36
C ALA A 31 9.95 4.28 -4.58
N ILE A 32 9.74 5.11 -5.61
CA ILE A 32 10.60 5.15 -6.81
C ILE A 32 12.00 5.61 -6.44
N LYS A 33 12.12 6.74 -5.71
CA LYS A 33 13.41 7.33 -5.34
C LYS A 33 14.27 6.38 -4.51
N HIS A 34 13.65 5.58 -3.65
CA HIS A 34 14.33 4.69 -2.72
C HIS A 34 14.24 3.20 -3.12
N ASN A 35 13.69 2.90 -4.30
CA ASN A 35 13.55 1.55 -4.84
C ASN A 35 12.85 0.57 -3.87
N MET A 36 11.71 0.97 -3.32
CA MET A 36 10.98 0.24 -2.29
C MET A 36 9.71 -0.41 -2.82
N ASN A 37 9.29 -1.49 -2.16
CA ASN A 37 7.95 -2.05 -2.35
C ASN A 37 6.93 -1.24 -1.53
N VAL A 38 5.67 -1.26 -1.95
CA VAL A 38 4.58 -0.54 -1.26
C VAL A 38 3.43 -1.48 -0.96
N LEU A 39 3.00 -1.53 0.30
CA LEU A 39 1.79 -2.20 0.73
C LEU A 39 0.66 -1.19 0.88
N PHE A 40 -0.34 -1.29 0.01
CA PHE A 40 -1.55 -0.50 0.05
C PHE A 40 -2.66 -1.22 0.82
N THR A 41 -3.12 -0.60 1.91
CA THR A 41 -4.04 -1.22 2.87
C THR A 41 -5.47 -0.64 2.81
N ASP A 42 -5.67 0.49 2.13
CA ASP A 42 -6.98 1.15 1.96
C ASP A 42 -7.65 0.75 0.64
N THR A 43 -7.68 -0.56 0.36
CA THR A 43 -8.14 -1.11 -0.91
C THR A 43 -9.67 -1.04 -1.09
N THR A 44 -10.42 -0.82 -0.01
CA THR A 44 -11.88 -0.70 -0.03
C THR A 44 -12.38 0.65 -0.55
N SER A 45 -11.49 1.63 -0.73
CA SER A 45 -11.83 2.93 -1.30
C SER A 45 -12.31 2.82 -2.76
N THR A 46 -13.29 3.63 -3.15
CA THR A 46 -13.74 3.72 -4.56
C THR A 46 -12.62 4.17 -5.52
N SER A 47 -11.55 4.76 -4.99
CA SER A 47 -10.39 5.22 -5.76
C SER A 47 -9.24 4.20 -5.84
N SER A 48 -9.35 3.03 -5.21
CA SER A 48 -8.28 2.02 -5.17
C SER A 48 -7.80 1.58 -6.55
N VAL A 49 -8.71 1.43 -7.52
CA VAL A 49 -8.35 1.07 -8.89
C VAL A 49 -7.49 2.16 -9.54
N LYS A 50 -7.78 3.45 -9.28
CA LYS A 50 -6.96 4.57 -9.80
C LYS A 50 -5.55 4.55 -9.20
N VAL A 51 -5.45 4.25 -7.91
CA VAL A 51 -4.15 4.09 -7.22
C VAL A 51 -3.36 2.96 -7.88
N MET A 52 -3.97 1.79 -8.06
CA MET A 52 -3.33 0.64 -8.71
C MET A 52 -2.84 0.97 -10.13
N MET A 53 -3.67 1.65 -10.92
CA MET A 53 -3.29 2.10 -12.26
C MET A 53 -2.09 3.06 -12.23
N GLU A 54 -2.03 3.97 -11.26
CA GLU A 54 -0.94 4.94 -11.18
C GLU A 54 0.40 4.29 -10.84
N PHE A 55 0.40 3.33 -9.91
CA PHE A 55 1.59 2.50 -9.63
C PHE A 55 2.01 1.69 -10.86
N GLN A 56 1.06 1.06 -11.57
CA GLN A 56 1.36 0.29 -12.78
C GLN A 56 1.99 1.15 -13.89
N LYS A 57 1.50 2.37 -14.12
CA LYS A 57 2.10 3.30 -15.10
C LYS A 57 3.56 3.64 -14.79
N ARG A 58 3.97 3.54 -13.52
CA ARG A 58 5.36 3.74 -13.08
C ARG A 58 6.19 2.45 -13.04
N GLY A 59 5.66 1.36 -13.59
CA GLY A 59 6.37 0.11 -13.74
C GLY A 59 6.26 -0.84 -12.54
N PHE A 60 5.42 -0.54 -11.55
CA PHE A 60 5.17 -1.48 -10.46
C PHE A 60 4.27 -2.63 -10.92
N ILE A 61 4.56 -3.84 -10.46
CA ILE A 61 3.67 -5.00 -10.55
C ILE A 61 2.84 -5.03 -9.28
N HIS A 62 1.53 -5.23 -9.40
CA HIS A 62 0.67 -5.35 -8.22
C HIS A 62 0.22 -6.79 -7.99
N LYS A 63 0.13 -7.19 -6.72
CA LYS A 63 -0.43 -8.47 -6.27
C LYS A 63 -1.50 -8.20 -5.21
N LEU A 64 -2.67 -8.79 -5.39
CA LEU A 64 -3.75 -8.75 -4.40
C LEU A 64 -3.74 -10.03 -3.57
N TYR A 65 -3.97 -9.89 -2.28
CA TYR A 65 -4.13 -11.03 -1.37
C TYR A 65 -5.04 -10.67 -0.19
N GLU A 66 -5.63 -11.70 0.40
CA GLU A 66 -6.47 -11.57 1.58
C GLU A 66 -5.62 -11.73 2.85
N LYS A 67 -5.83 -10.84 3.82
CA LYS A 67 -5.24 -10.93 5.15
C LYS A 67 -6.38 -11.10 6.17
N PRO A 68 -6.38 -12.19 6.96
CA PRO A 68 -7.33 -12.35 8.05
C PRO A 68 -7.32 -11.14 8.98
N SER A 69 -8.51 -10.73 9.40
CA SER A 69 -8.70 -9.61 10.34
C SER A 69 -9.46 -10.11 11.54
N TYR A 70 -9.11 -9.64 12.73
CA TYR A 70 -9.74 -10.04 13.98
C TYR A 70 -10.16 -8.80 14.76
N ALA A 71 -11.30 -8.90 15.43
CA ALA A 71 -11.72 -7.93 16.43
C ALA A 71 -10.81 -8.05 17.69
N PRO A 72 -10.77 -7.02 18.56
CA PRO A 72 -9.93 -7.05 19.77
C PRO A 72 -10.21 -8.22 20.74
N ASP A 73 -11.39 -8.81 20.66
CA ASP A 73 -11.85 -9.98 21.43
C ASP A 73 -11.52 -11.33 20.76
N GLY A 74 -10.87 -11.31 19.60
CA GLY A 74 -10.43 -12.50 18.86
C GLY A 74 -11.43 -13.06 17.86
N ILE A 75 -12.59 -12.42 17.66
CA ILE A 75 -13.56 -12.83 16.63
C ILE A 75 -13.00 -12.56 15.25
N GLU A 76 -13.05 -13.56 14.36
CA GLU A 76 -12.68 -13.42 12.95
C GLU A 76 -13.67 -12.51 12.23
N LEU A 77 -13.12 -11.47 11.58
CA LEU A 77 -13.85 -10.52 10.74
C LEU A 77 -13.62 -10.88 9.28
N GLU A 78 -14.33 -10.17 8.39
CA GLU A 78 -14.05 -10.26 6.96
C GLU A 78 -12.58 -9.94 6.67
N SER A 79 -11.95 -10.82 5.88
CA SER A 79 -10.57 -10.65 5.45
C SER A 79 -10.38 -9.32 4.75
N LYS A 80 -9.29 -8.61 5.07
CA LYS A 80 -8.92 -7.39 4.38
C LYS A 80 -8.19 -7.74 3.09
N ILE A 81 -8.65 -7.18 1.98
CA ILE A 81 -7.91 -7.22 0.72
C ILE A 81 -6.74 -6.24 0.84
N MET A 82 -5.53 -6.71 0.55
CA MET A 82 -4.32 -5.91 0.55
C MET A 82 -3.73 -5.91 -0.86
N CYS A 83 -3.02 -4.84 -1.23
CA CYS A 83 -2.35 -4.73 -2.51
C CYS A 83 -0.86 -4.46 -2.32
N LEU A 84 -0.01 -5.39 -2.74
CA LEU A 84 1.44 -5.22 -2.75
C LEU A 84 1.88 -4.73 -4.14
N PHE A 85 2.51 -3.57 -4.18
CA PHE A 85 3.22 -3.05 -5.34
C PHE A 85 4.70 -3.42 -5.23
N GLU A 86 5.15 -4.31 -6.10
CA GLU A 86 6.55 -4.70 -6.24
C GLU A 86 7.22 -3.83 -7.31
N LYS A 87 8.41 -3.33 -7.00
CA LYS A 87 9.28 -2.70 -7.99
C LYS A 87 9.52 -3.64 -9.18
N ALA A 88 9.54 -3.11 -10.39
CA ALA A 88 10.07 -3.86 -11.53
C ALA A 88 11.56 -4.18 -11.29
N LYS A 89 11.98 -5.39 -11.67
CA LYS A 89 13.39 -5.82 -11.64
C LYS A 89 14.23 -5.05 -12.64
#